data_AF-A0A1E3Y749-F1
#
_entry.id   AF-A0A1E3Y749-F1
#
_cell.length_a   1.000
_cell.length_b   1.000
_cell.length_c   1.000
_cell.angle_alpha   90.00
_cell.angle_beta   90.00
_cell.angle_gamma   90.00
#
_symmetry.space_group_name_H-M   'P 1'
#
loop_
_entity.id
_entity.type
_entity.pdbx_description
1 polymer ?
#
loop_
_entity_poly.entity_id
_entity_poly.type
_entity_poly.pdbx_seq_one_letter_code
_entity_poly.pdbx_strand_id
1 'polypeptide(L)'
;MVVLMDLPVTTHALPGPCVPPLFDGVLRTCSNQPLPSGLRPTAVLETTMSKSKGEVVVSVSIIPNQQGSPAGKLADAEVMFEAASGPLSGMKLIGFAVWERRDGGRNVTFPARQYSVNGERRSFALLRPANGDASAQEAIRQCILDAYQRSEAHT
;
A
#
# COMPACT_ATOMS: atom_id res chain seq x y z
N MET A 1 2.39 19.46 60.99
CA MET A 1 3.82 19.15 61.14
C MET A 1 4.45 19.37 59.77
N VAL A 2 5.31 20.39 59.66
CA VAL A 2 5.88 20.92 58.42
C VAL A 2 7.31 20.40 58.31
N VAL A 3 7.68 19.76 57.20
CA VAL A 3 9.06 19.47 56.77
C VAL A 3 8.97 19.38 55.23
N LEU A 4 9.23 20.40 54.43
CA LEU A 4 10.48 21.12 54.10
C LEU A 4 11.61 20.21 53.57
N MET A 5 11.73 20.22 52.23
CA MET A 5 12.94 20.23 51.39
C MET A 5 13.98 19.11 51.51
N ASP A 6 14.31 18.46 50.39
CA ASP A 6 15.46 18.86 49.56
C ASP A 6 15.60 17.98 48.30
N LEU A 7 15.83 18.64 47.15
CA LEU A 7 16.35 18.03 45.93
C LEU A 7 17.87 17.91 46.04
N PRO A 8 18.48 16.91 45.39
CA PRO A 8 19.69 17.24 44.64
C PRO A 8 19.59 16.89 43.15
N VAL A 9 19.81 17.93 42.35
CA VAL A 9 20.27 17.87 40.96
C VAL A 9 21.66 17.24 40.94
N THR A 10 21.85 16.18 40.14
CA THR A 10 23.18 15.71 39.74
C THR A 10 23.28 15.74 38.23
N THR A 11 24.01 16.76 37.75
CA THR A 11 24.57 16.88 36.41
C THR A 11 25.80 15.99 36.28
N HIS A 12 25.87 15.13 35.27
CA HIS A 12 27.15 14.68 34.71
C HIS A 12 27.12 14.73 33.18
N ALA A 13 28.23 15.21 32.65
CA ALA A 13 28.46 15.73 31.31
C ALA A 13 29.11 14.70 30.35
N LEU A 14 28.61 14.67 29.11
CA LEU A 14 29.34 14.69 27.82
C LEU A 14 30.25 13.47 27.42
N PRO A 15 30.88 13.44 26.21
CA PRO A 15 30.39 12.69 25.05
C PRO A 15 31.44 11.68 24.51
N GLY A 16 31.01 10.51 24.06
CA GLY A 16 31.89 9.53 23.40
C GLY A 16 32.19 9.90 21.94
N PRO A 17 33.45 9.85 21.47
CA PRO A 17 33.84 10.25 20.12
C PRO A 17 33.69 9.15 19.06
N CYS A 18 33.59 9.63 17.82
CA CYS A 18 33.49 8.93 16.56
C CYS A 18 34.65 7.96 16.29
N VAL A 19 34.35 6.76 15.75
CA VAL A 19 35.29 5.97 14.93
C VAL A 19 34.51 5.24 13.81
N PRO A 20 34.75 5.54 12.53
CA PRO A 20 34.31 4.70 11.42
C PRO A 20 35.42 3.68 11.03
N PRO A 21 35.10 2.40 10.77
CA PRO A 21 36.03 1.54 10.05
C PRO A 21 35.92 1.78 8.54
N LEU A 22 36.96 2.46 8.04
CA LEU A 22 37.75 2.17 6.85
C LEU A 22 37.11 1.28 5.76
N PHE A 23 36.92 1.90 4.60
CA PHE A 23 36.81 1.25 3.30
C PHE A 23 38.05 0.41 3.01
N ASP A 24 37.85 -0.84 2.57
CA ASP A 24 38.86 -1.53 1.77
C ASP A 24 38.18 -2.10 0.52
N GLY A 25 38.69 -1.67 -0.63
CA GLY A 25 38.19 -2.04 -1.94
C GLY A 25 38.74 -3.37 -2.39
N VAL A 26 37.87 -4.24 -2.90
CA VAL A 26 38.28 -5.32 -3.80
C VAL A 26 37.32 -5.33 -4.99
N LEU A 27 37.83 -4.84 -6.13
CA LEU A 27 37.33 -5.17 -7.45
C LEU A 27 37.53 -6.68 -7.67
N ARG A 28 36.44 -7.40 -7.91
CA ARG A 28 36.48 -8.71 -8.57
C ARG A 28 35.56 -8.72 -9.78
N THR A 29 36.20 -8.81 -10.94
CA THR A 29 35.61 -9.03 -12.25
C THR A 29 35.13 -10.47 -12.41
N CYS A 30 33.99 -10.61 -13.08
CA CYS A 30 33.51 -11.70 -13.95
C CYS A 30 33.78 -13.16 -13.54
N SER A 31 32.71 -13.95 -13.32
CA SER A 31 32.37 -15.09 -14.20
C SER A 31 31.12 -15.85 -13.71
N ASN A 32 30.23 -16.10 -14.66
CA ASN A 32 29.18 -17.13 -14.78
C ASN A 32 29.02 -18.18 -13.66
N GLN A 33 27.78 -18.34 -13.17
CA GLN A 33 27.15 -19.66 -12.97
C GLN A 33 25.61 -19.57 -12.88
N PRO A 34 24.88 -20.68 -13.10
CA PRO A 34 23.56 -20.71 -13.73
C PRO A 34 22.38 -20.66 -12.74
N LEU A 35 21.24 -20.35 -13.35
CA LEU A 35 19.86 -20.40 -12.85
C LEU A 35 19.58 -21.55 -11.86
N PRO A 36 19.03 -21.26 -10.66
CA PRO A 36 18.23 -22.24 -9.94
C PRO A 36 16.77 -22.15 -10.41
N SER A 37 16.37 -23.19 -11.15
CA SER A 37 14.99 -23.54 -11.42
C SER A 37 14.23 -23.70 -10.11
N GLY A 38 13.16 -22.91 -9.91
CA GLY A 38 12.20 -23.19 -8.86
C GLY A 38 11.53 -21.96 -8.25
N LEU A 39 10.61 -21.32 -8.98
CA LEU A 39 9.55 -20.53 -8.37
C LEU A 39 8.24 -20.71 -9.16
N ARG A 40 7.32 -21.41 -8.49
CA ARG A 40 5.85 -21.36 -8.53
C ARG A 40 5.23 -20.40 -9.59
N PRO A 41 4.32 -20.89 -10.45
CA PRO A 41 3.42 -20.00 -11.16
C PRO A 41 2.39 -19.45 -10.17
N THR A 42 2.70 -18.31 -9.55
CA THR A 42 1.63 -17.47 -9.01
C THR A 42 1.00 -16.82 -10.23
N ALA A 43 -0.15 -17.33 -10.65
CA ALA A 43 -0.91 -16.79 -11.76
C ALA A 43 -1.33 -15.35 -11.40
N VAL A 44 -0.55 -14.37 -11.83
CA VAL A 44 -0.95 -12.98 -11.85
C VAL A 44 -1.93 -12.86 -13.01
N LEU A 45 -3.22 -12.96 -12.71
CA LEU A 45 -4.29 -12.68 -13.65
C LEU A 45 -4.30 -11.17 -13.92
N GLU A 46 -3.48 -10.73 -14.87
CA GLU A 46 -3.60 -9.41 -15.48
C GLU A 46 -4.92 -9.36 -16.25
N THR A 47 -5.97 -8.86 -15.58
CA THR A 47 -7.22 -8.56 -16.25
C THR A 47 -7.19 -7.10 -16.67
N THR A 48 -6.57 -6.83 -17.82
CA THR A 48 -6.75 -5.58 -18.53
C THR A 48 -8.19 -5.55 -19.06
N MET A 49 -9.03 -4.56 -18.73
CA MET A 49 -10.03 -4.09 -19.71
C MET A 49 -10.73 -2.78 -19.32
N SER A 50 -10.66 -1.88 -20.28
CA SER A 50 -11.39 -0.64 -20.52
C SER A 50 -12.81 -0.93 -21.03
N LYS A 51 -13.83 -0.28 -20.45
CA LYS A 51 -15.13 -0.05 -21.13
C LYS A 51 -15.32 1.42 -21.44
N SER A 52 -14.39 1.93 -22.25
CA SER A 52 -14.56 3.00 -23.23
C SER A 52 -13.56 2.69 -24.35
N LYS A 53 -13.79 3.12 -25.58
CA LYS A 53 -12.83 2.97 -26.69
C LYS A 53 -11.66 3.92 -26.45
N GLY A 54 -10.89 3.61 -25.41
CA GLY A 54 -9.73 4.32 -24.91
C GLY A 54 -8.83 3.23 -24.34
N GLU A 55 -7.57 3.31 -24.71
CA GLU A 55 -6.46 2.46 -24.24
C GLU A 55 -6.64 2.07 -22.77
N VAL A 56 -6.44 0.80 -22.41
CA VAL A 56 -6.50 0.36 -21.01
C VAL A 56 -5.37 1.07 -20.28
N VAL A 57 -5.72 2.09 -19.50
CA VAL A 57 -4.72 2.90 -18.80
C VAL A 57 -4.32 2.25 -17.47
N VAL A 58 -5.17 1.35 -16.94
CA VAL A 58 -5.07 0.85 -15.56
C VAL A 58 -5.43 -0.64 -15.47
N SER A 59 -4.60 -1.41 -14.76
CA SER A 59 -4.86 -2.80 -14.37
C SER A 59 -5.01 -2.93 -12.85
N VAL A 60 -5.82 -3.90 -12.40
CA VAL A 60 -6.09 -4.14 -10.97
C VAL A 60 -5.63 -5.53 -10.58
N SER A 61 -4.77 -5.63 -9.57
CA SER A 61 -4.37 -6.89 -8.94
C SER A 61 -5.10 -7.05 -7.60
N ILE A 62 -5.68 -8.23 -7.38
CA ILE A 62 -6.43 -8.57 -6.17
C ILE A 62 -5.60 -9.53 -5.33
N ILE A 63 -5.41 -9.19 -4.06
CA ILE A 63 -4.69 -10.00 -3.07
C ILE A 63 -5.72 -10.45 -2.01
N PRO A 64 -6.18 -11.72 -2.05
CA PRO A 64 -7.16 -12.23 -1.10
C PRO A 64 -6.65 -12.17 0.35
N ASN A 65 -7.52 -11.82 1.29
CA ASN A 65 -7.18 -11.80 2.71
C ASN A 65 -7.19 -13.22 3.31
N GLN A 66 -6.07 -13.93 3.19
CA GLN A 66 -5.97 -15.31 3.69
C GLN A 66 -5.92 -15.44 5.22
N GLN A 67 -5.54 -14.38 5.94
CA GLN A 67 -5.40 -14.41 7.39
C GLN A 67 -6.69 -14.02 8.13
N GLY A 68 -7.73 -13.55 7.43
CA GLY A 68 -9.01 -13.18 8.04
C GLY A 68 -8.93 -11.99 9.02
N SER A 69 -7.78 -11.31 9.07
CA SER A 69 -7.54 -10.16 9.94
C SER A 69 -7.14 -8.96 9.07
N PRO A 70 -7.83 -7.81 9.17
CA PRO A 70 -8.99 -7.53 10.02
C PRO A 70 -10.29 -8.23 9.56
N ALA A 71 -11.18 -8.52 10.51
CA ALA A 71 -12.46 -9.18 10.25
C ALA A 71 -13.33 -8.34 9.30
N GLY A 72 -13.95 -9.00 8.31
CA GLY A 72 -14.75 -8.37 7.27
C GLY A 72 -13.96 -7.79 6.10
N LYS A 73 -12.62 -7.86 6.12
CA LYS A 73 -11.79 -7.55 4.94
C LYS A 73 -11.70 -8.76 4.03
N LEU A 74 -12.10 -8.59 2.78
CA LEU A 74 -12.13 -9.63 1.77
C LEU A 74 -10.80 -9.72 1.00
N ALA A 75 -10.30 -8.59 0.53
CA ALA A 75 -9.06 -8.52 -0.24
C ALA A 75 -8.40 -7.15 -0.14
N ASP A 76 -7.09 -7.10 -0.38
CA ASP A 76 -6.38 -5.89 -0.79
C ASP A 76 -6.40 -5.78 -2.30
N ALA A 77 -6.46 -4.54 -2.80
CA ALA A 77 -6.36 -4.26 -4.23
C ALA A 77 -5.19 -3.31 -4.50
N GLU A 78 -4.43 -3.63 -5.53
CA GLU A 78 -3.37 -2.78 -6.06
C GLU A 78 -3.76 -2.34 -7.46
N VAL A 79 -3.61 -1.04 -7.73
CA VAL A 79 -3.96 -0.44 -9.01
C VAL A 79 -2.67 -0.08 -9.73
N MET A 80 -2.40 -0.71 -10.87
CA MET A 80 -1.20 -0.51 -11.68
C MET A 80 -1.52 0.43 -12.85
N PHE A 81 -0.63 1.38 -13.09
CA PHE A 81 -0.74 2.34 -14.17
C PHE A 81 0.09 1.88 -15.37
N GLU A 82 -0.56 1.66 -16.50
CA GLU A 82 0.06 1.15 -17.72
C GLU A 82 0.71 2.26 -18.57
N ALA A 83 1.29 1.90 -19.71
CA ALA A 83 2.03 2.80 -20.60
C ALA A 83 1.24 4.05 -21.02
N ALA A 84 -0.09 3.93 -21.15
CA ALA A 84 -0.98 5.03 -21.49
C ALA A 84 -1.13 6.09 -20.38
N SER A 85 -0.62 5.84 -19.17
CA SER A 85 -0.76 6.71 -17.99
C SER A 85 0.25 7.86 -17.94
N GLY A 86 1.10 7.99 -18.95
CA GLY A 86 2.15 9.00 -18.99
C GLY A 86 3.17 8.82 -17.84
N PRO A 87 3.45 9.85 -17.02
CA PRO A 87 4.51 9.81 -16.01
C PRO A 87 4.25 8.81 -14.86
N LEU A 88 3.02 8.32 -14.73
CA LEU A 88 2.68 7.29 -13.74
C LEU A 88 2.87 5.86 -14.28
N SER A 89 3.22 5.71 -15.57
CA SER A 89 3.44 4.40 -16.19
C SER A 89 4.45 3.56 -15.40
N GLY A 90 4.11 2.31 -15.13
CA GLY A 90 4.95 1.36 -14.37
C GLY A 90 4.89 1.56 -12.85
N MET A 91 4.09 2.50 -12.35
CA MET A 91 3.83 2.68 -10.93
C MET A 91 2.57 1.92 -10.51
N LYS A 92 2.50 1.55 -9.22
CA LYS A 92 1.28 1.03 -8.61
C LYS A 92 0.85 1.86 -7.41
N LEU A 93 -0.45 2.00 -7.25
CA LEU A 93 -1.08 2.58 -6.08
C LEU A 93 -1.63 1.46 -5.19
N ILE A 94 -1.12 1.42 -3.96
CA ILE A 94 -1.51 0.47 -2.92
C ILE A 94 -2.42 1.10 -1.88
N GLY A 95 -3.08 0.27 -1.08
CA GLY A 95 -3.91 0.72 0.04
C GLY A 95 -5.41 0.76 -0.28
N PHE A 96 -5.84 0.21 -1.41
CA PHE A 96 -7.23 -0.14 -1.60
C PHE A 96 -7.54 -1.43 -0.87
N ALA A 97 -8.71 -1.49 -0.23
CA ALA A 97 -9.17 -2.70 0.42
C ALA A 97 -10.65 -2.92 0.12
N VAL A 98 -11.00 -4.16 -0.19
CA VAL A 98 -12.36 -4.64 -0.40
C VAL A 98 -12.87 -5.21 0.92
N TRP A 99 -14.03 -4.74 1.34
CA TRP A 99 -14.69 -5.10 2.59
C TRP A 99 -16.07 -5.64 2.31
N GLU A 100 -16.47 -6.58 3.14
CA GLU A 100 -17.85 -7.03 3.25
C GLU A 100 -18.66 -6.04 4.10
N ARG A 101 -19.86 -5.70 3.63
CA ARG A 101 -20.85 -4.96 4.41
C ARG A 101 -21.74 -5.94 5.14
N ARG A 102 -22.22 -5.53 6.32
CA ARG A 102 -23.14 -6.34 7.15
C ARG A 102 -24.45 -6.67 6.43
N ASP A 103 -24.87 -5.83 5.49
CA ASP A 103 -26.10 -6.00 4.71
C ASP A 103 -25.90 -6.87 3.45
N GLY A 104 -24.77 -7.58 3.32
CA GLY A 104 -24.46 -8.46 2.17
C GLY A 104 -23.88 -7.74 0.95
N GLY A 105 -23.57 -6.45 1.05
CA GLY A 105 -22.91 -5.67 0.01
C GLY A 105 -21.37 -5.72 0.09
N ARG A 106 -20.70 -5.15 -0.91
CA ARG A 106 -19.24 -4.97 -0.94
C ARG A 106 -18.90 -3.49 -0.94
N ASN A 107 -17.81 -3.12 -0.27
CA ASN A 107 -17.33 -1.75 -0.27
C ASN A 107 -15.83 -1.70 -0.50
N VAL A 108 -15.36 -0.66 -1.19
CA VAL A 108 -13.93 -0.39 -1.37
C VAL A 108 -13.54 0.85 -0.58
N THR A 109 -12.53 0.69 0.27
CA THR A 109 -11.87 1.81 0.96
C THR A 109 -10.65 2.25 0.18
N PHE A 110 -10.43 3.56 0.14
CA PHE A 110 -9.31 4.18 -0.58
C PHE A 110 -8.06 4.23 0.29
N PRO A 111 -6.87 4.36 -0.35
CA PRO A 111 -5.63 4.66 0.36
C PRO A 111 -5.83 5.91 1.21
N ALA A 112 -5.66 5.76 2.52
CA ALA A 112 -5.98 6.81 3.47
C ALA A 112 -4.89 6.93 4.53
N ARG A 113 -4.68 8.17 5.00
CA ARG A 113 -3.80 8.46 6.12
C ARG A 113 -4.64 8.80 7.34
N GLN A 114 -4.32 8.16 8.45
CA GLN A 114 -4.86 8.51 9.76
C GLN A 114 -4.04 9.65 10.37
N TYR A 115 -4.72 10.53 11.09
CA TYR A 115 -4.14 11.64 11.83
C TYR A 115 -4.99 11.92 13.05
N SER A 116 -4.42 12.60 14.04
CA SER A 116 -5.14 13.00 15.25
C SER A 116 -5.18 14.51 15.32
N VAL A 117 -6.35 15.06 15.63
CA VAL A 117 -6.53 16.50 15.89
C VAL A 117 -7.25 16.63 17.22
N ASN A 118 -6.66 17.35 18.17
CA ASN A 118 -7.23 17.55 19.52
C ASN A 118 -7.58 16.23 20.23
N GLY A 119 -6.77 15.18 20.04
CA GLY A 119 -7.02 13.85 20.61
C GLY A 119 -8.04 12.99 19.85
N GLU A 120 -8.74 13.53 18.84
CA GLU A 120 -9.67 12.79 18.00
C GLU A 120 -8.95 12.16 16.80
N ARG A 121 -9.16 10.85 16.58
CA ARG A 121 -8.64 10.14 15.41
C ARG A 121 -9.51 10.40 14.20
N ARG A 122 -8.91 10.93 13.14
CA ARG A 122 -9.55 11.17 11.84
C ARG A 122 -8.75 10.51 10.73
N SER A 123 -9.40 10.27 9.60
CA SER A 123 -8.74 9.75 8.40
C SER A 123 -9.14 10.58 7.19
N PHE A 124 -8.26 10.63 6.20
CA PHE A 124 -8.60 11.19 4.91
C PHE A 124 -7.99 10.36 3.78
N ALA A 125 -8.71 10.28 2.65
CA ALA A 125 -8.22 9.61 1.46
C ALA A 125 -7.11 10.43 0.78
N LEU A 126 -6.06 9.73 0.36
CA LEU A 126 -4.92 10.26 -0.39
C LEU A 126 -5.28 10.47 -1.85
N LEU A 127 -6.08 9.57 -2.44
CA LEU A 127 -6.59 9.71 -3.80
C LEU A 127 -7.90 10.48 -3.79
N ARG A 128 -7.89 11.70 -4.36
CA ARG A 128 -9.04 12.61 -4.40
C ARG A 128 -9.30 13.09 -5.82
N PRO A 129 -10.58 13.34 -6.18
CA PRO A 129 -10.91 13.94 -7.46
C PRO A 129 -10.38 15.38 -7.50
N ALA A 130 -9.69 15.73 -8.58
CA ALA A 130 -9.12 17.07 -8.76
C ALA A 130 -10.21 18.17 -8.79
N ASN A 131 -11.36 17.85 -9.39
CA ASN A 131 -12.45 18.80 -9.61
C ASN A 131 -13.55 18.71 -8.54
N GLY A 132 -13.39 17.85 -7.53
CA GLY A 132 -14.43 17.58 -6.53
C GLY A 132 -15.54 16.62 -6.97
N ASP A 133 -15.51 16.15 -8.23
CA ASP A 133 -16.50 15.23 -8.77
C ASP A 133 -16.39 13.83 -8.15
N ALA A 134 -17.38 13.46 -7.33
CA ALA A 134 -17.43 12.14 -6.68
C ALA A 134 -17.54 10.98 -7.67
N SER A 135 -18.01 11.23 -8.91
CA SER A 135 -18.12 10.21 -9.97
C SER A 135 -16.77 9.61 -10.36
N ALA A 136 -15.68 10.38 -10.30
CA ALA A 136 -14.34 9.90 -10.61
C ALA A 136 -13.86 8.83 -9.60
N GLN A 137 -14.27 8.95 -8.33
CA GLN A 137 -14.00 7.93 -7.32
C GLN A 137 -14.87 6.68 -7.53
N GLU A 138 -16.09 6.83 -8.03
CA GLU A 138 -16.96 5.68 -8.28
C GLU A 138 -16.44 4.80 -9.42
N ALA A 139 -15.88 5.40 -10.47
CA ALA A 139 -15.30 4.65 -11.59
C ALA A 139 -14.20 3.67 -11.13
N ILE A 140 -13.26 4.11 -10.29
CA ILE A 140 -12.20 3.24 -9.77
C ILE A 140 -12.73 2.22 -8.76
N ARG A 141 -13.73 2.59 -7.94
CA ARG A 141 -14.41 1.65 -7.04
C ARG A 141 -15.04 0.50 -7.84
N GLN A 142 -15.79 0.82 -8.88
CA GLN A 142 -16.42 -0.19 -9.73
C GLN A 142 -15.39 -1.06 -10.43
N CYS A 143 -14.30 -0.47 -10.94
CA CYS A 143 -13.21 -1.21 -11.56
C CYS A 143 -12.60 -2.26 -10.61
N ILE A 144 -12.36 -1.90 -9.35
CA ILE A 144 -11.82 -2.82 -8.33
C ILE A 144 -12.84 -3.91 -7.98
N LEU A 145 -14.13 -3.56 -7.82
CA LEU A 145 -15.18 -4.53 -7.52
C LEU A 145 -15.36 -5.55 -8.65
N ASP A 146 -15.33 -5.10 -9.90
CA ASP A 146 -15.42 -5.96 -11.08
C ASP A 146 -14.23 -6.92 -11.15
N ALA A 147 -13.01 -6.42 -10.89
CA ALA A 147 -11.80 -7.25 -10.84
C ALA A 147 -11.88 -8.29 -9.71
N TYR A 148 -12.38 -7.89 -8.54
CA TYR A 148 -12.61 -8.79 -7.41
C TYR A 148 -13.62 -9.90 -7.75
N GLN A 149 -14.77 -9.56 -8.35
CA GLN A 149 -15.76 -10.54 -8.79
C GLN A 149 -15.19 -11.57 -9.78
N ARG A 150 -14.36 -11.14 -10.73
CA ARG A 150 -13.68 -12.05 -11.66
C ARG A 150 -12.68 -12.96 -10.96
N SER A 151 -11.96 -12.43 -9.97
CA SER A 151 -11.01 -13.22 -9.18
C SER A 151 -11.68 -14.30 -8.33
N GLU A 152 -12.87 -14.02 -7.79
CA GLU A 152 -13.66 -15.00 -7.05
C GLU A 152 -14.22 -16.10 -7.95
N ALA A 153 -14.62 -15.76 -9.19
CA ALA A 153 -15.13 -16.75 -10.15
C ALA A 153 -14.06 -17.77 -10.61
N HIS A 154 -12.78 -17.46 -10.40
CA HIS A 154 -11.65 -18.29 -10.78
C HIS A 154 -10.97 -19.00 -9.58
N THR A 155 -11.53 -18.85 -8.39
CA THR A 155 -11.09 -19.54 -7.15
C THR A 155 -12.04 -20.68 -6.84
#